data_AF-A0A965S0A8-F1
#
_entry.id   AF-A0A965S0A8-F1
#
_cell.length_a   1.000
_cell.length_b   1.000
_cell.length_c   1.000
_cell.angle_alpha   90.00
_cell.angle_beta   90.00
_cell.angle_gamma   90.00
#
_symmetry.space_group_name_H-M   'P 1'
#
loop_
_entity.id
_entity.type
_entity.pdbx_description
1 polymer ?
#
loop_
_entity_poly.entity_id
_entity_poly.type
_entity_poly.pdbx_seq_one_letter_code
_entity_poly.pdbx_strand_id
1 'polypeptide(L)'
;ATASDPAPMQFIAPYAGCTMAEYFRDNAMHALIVYDDLSKQAVAYRQMSLLLRRPPGREAYPGDVFYLHSRLLERAAKLSDEMGAGSLTALPIIETQAGDVSAYIPTNVISITDGQIFLESDLFYAGIRPAINVGLSVSRVGGAAQTKAMKKLAGTMRLDLAQYREMAAFSQFASDLDASTRKLLARGERLTQLLKQKQYQPLRVSEQIIGVYAGTKGYLDDIEPKDVGLFEDHLLEILRSSYTKLLDGIEAKGELPEALEAEVKQALQSAKASFNPADVTLKARNRGSETKEKATTTQAAINVAKGKTKR
;
A
#
# COMPACT_ATOMS: atom_id res chain seq x y z
N ALA A 1 2.57 -7.11 23.96
CA ALA A 1 2.09 -8.49 24.14
C ALA A 1 2.79 -9.36 23.11
N THR A 2 3.80 -10.09 23.55
CA THR A 2 4.59 -11.05 22.76
C THR A 2 3.96 -12.44 22.84
N ALA A 3 4.46 -13.39 22.05
CA ALA A 3 3.96 -14.76 22.06
C ALA A 3 4.16 -15.50 23.40
N SER A 4 5.12 -15.08 24.23
CA SER A 4 5.34 -15.64 25.57
C SER A 4 4.37 -15.10 26.61
N ASP A 5 3.70 -13.97 26.33
CA ASP A 5 2.73 -13.39 27.25
C ASP A 5 1.42 -14.20 27.23
N PRO A 6 0.70 -14.29 28.36
CA PRO A 6 -0.52 -15.08 28.44
C PRO A 6 -1.63 -14.51 27.55
N ALA A 7 -2.55 -15.38 27.11
CA ALA A 7 -3.64 -15.01 26.20
C ALA A 7 -4.44 -13.76 26.60
N PRO A 8 -4.75 -13.51 27.90
CA PRO A 8 -5.41 -12.27 28.31
C PRO A 8 -4.63 -10.99 27.96
N MET A 9 -3.29 -11.01 28.02
CA MET A 9 -2.47 -9.85 27.63
C MET A 9 -2.50 -9.62 26.12
N GLN A 10 -2.45 -10.70 25.33
CA GLN A 10 -2.57 -10.60 23.86
C GLN A 10 -3.96 -10.11 23.45
N PHE A 11 -5.00 -10.57 24.12
CA PHE A 11 -6.38 -10.13 23.91
C PHE A 11 -6.57 -8.63 24.23
N ILE A 12 -6.03 -8.14 25.34
CA ILE A 12 -6.29 -6.77 25.81
C ILE A 12 -5.39 -5.71 25.14
N ALA A 13 -4.23 -6.11 24.61
CA ALA A 13 -3.24 -5.17 24.08
C ALA A 13 -3.79 -4.20 23.01
N PRO A 14 -4.62 -4.64 22.03
CA PRO A 14 -5.22 -3.71 21.07
C PRO A 14 -6.16 -2.68 21.70
N TYR A 15 -6.89 -3.06 22.74
CA TYR A 15 -7.76 -2.12 23.47
C TYR A 15 -6.96 -1.06 24.21
N ALA A 16 -5.86 -1.46 24.87
CA ALA A 16 -4.98 -0.54 25.58
C ALA A 16 -4.33 0.46 24.61
N GLY A 17 -3.80 -0.02 23.48
CA GLY A 17 -3.22 0.84 22.45
C GLY A 17 -4.26 1.80 21.86
N CYS A 18 -5.48 1.32 21.60
CA CYS A 18 -6.57 2.17 21.11
C CYS A 18 -6.94 3.25 22.12
N THR A 19 -7.05 2.95 23.42
CA THR A 19 -7.31 3.95 24.46
C THR A 19 -6.21 5.02 24.53
N MET A 20 -4.94 4.63 24.38
CA MET A 20 -3.84 5.60 24.30
C MET A 20 -3.97 6.49 23.05
N ALA A 21 -4.40 5.94 21.93
CA ALA A 21 -4.57 6.67 20.68
C ALA A 21 -5.79 7.62 20.71
N GLU A 22 -6.87 7.22 21.40
CA GLU A 22 -8.04 8.05 21.64
C GLU A 22 -7.71 9.30 22.44
N TYR A 23 -6.79 9.23 23.40
CA TYR A 23 -6.32 10.41 24.12
C TYR A 23 -5.84 11.50 23.15
N PHE A 24 -5.06 11.14 22.12
CA PHE A 24 -4.62 12.12 21.11
C PHE A 24 -5.77 12.62 20.25
N ARG A 25 -6.66 11.73 19.78
CA ARG A 25 -7.85 12.10 18.99
C ARG A 25 -8.74 13.09 19.75
N ASP A 26 -9.02 12.83 21.02
CA ASP A 26 -9.94 13.62 21.84
C ASP A 26 -9.32 14.95 22.30
N ASN A 27 -8.00 15.10 22.18
CA ASN A 27 -7.28 16.36 22.40
C ASN A 27 -6.95 17.10 21.09
N ALA A 28 -7.83 16.99 20.09
CA ALA A 28 -7.72 17.67 18.79
C ALA A 28 -6.45 17.33 17.98
N MET A 29 -5.81 16.18 18.24
CA MET A 29 -4.65 15.71 17.49
C MET A 29 -5.02 14.59 16.51
N HIS A 30 -4.06 14.25 15.65
CA HIS A 30 -4.17 13.16 14.69
C HIS A 30 -3.27 11.99 15.10
N ALA A 31 -3.84 10.81 15.26
CA ALA A 31 -3.14 9.58 15.65
C ALA A 31 -3.34 8.48 14.61
N LEU A 32 -2.32 7.64 14.47
CA LEU A 32 -2.32 6.43 13.67
C LEU A 32 -2.04 5.24 14.58
N ILE A 33 -2.87 4.20 14.50
CA ILE A 33 -2.66 2.94 15.21
C ILE A 33 -2.53 1.79 14.21
N VAL A 34 -1.49 0.97 14.40
CA VAL A 34 -1.24 -0.24 13.62
C VAL A 34 -1.44 -1.45 14.53
N TYR A 35 -2.28 -2.40 14.11
CA TYR A 35 -2.50 -3.64 14.85
C TYR A 35 -1.82 -4.80 14.13
N ASP A 36 -0.71 -5.29 14.67
CA ASP A 36 0.10 -6.38 14.10
C ASP A 36 0.13 -7.60 15.06
N ASP A 37 -0.77 -8.58 14.92
CA ASP A 37 -1.92 -8.62 14.01
C ASP A 37 -3.21 -9.00 14.76
N LEU A 38 -4.36 -8.66 14.19
CA LEU A 38 -5.66 -8.99 14.81
C LEU A 38 -6.02 -10.47 14.67
N SER A 39 -5.38 -11.19 13.73
CA SER A 39 -5.48 -12.66 13.65
C SER A 39 -5.03 -13.31 14.96
N LYS A 40 -3.88 -12.89 15.51
CA LYS A 40 -3.37 -13.39 16.81
C LYS A 40 -4.24 -12.95 17.98
N GLN A 41 -4.82 -11.74 17.94
CA GLN A 41 -5.80 -11.32 18.96
C GLN A 41 -7.03 -12.25 18.97
N ALA A 42 -7.57 -12.61 17.81
CA ALA A 42 -8.70 -13.53 17.71
C ALA A 42 -8.35 -14.93 18.24
N VAL A 43 -7.14 -15.43 17.94
CA VAL A 43 -6.65 -16.71 18.46
C VAL A 43 -6.55 -16.68 19.99
N ALA A 44 -6.03 -15.60 20.58
CA ALA A 44 -5.99 -15.42 22.03
C ALA A 44 -7.40 -15.40 22.64
N TYR A 45 -8.35 -14.71 22.01
CA TYR A 45 -9.74 -14.67 22.48
C TYR A 45 -10.43 -16.03 22.40
N ARG A 46 -10.15 -16.79 21.33
CA ARG A 46 -10.58 -18.18 21.19
C ARG A 46 -10.06 -19.06 22.31
N GLN A 47 -8.76 -18.98 22.60
CA GLN A 47 -8.14 -19.74 23.69
C GLN A 47 -8.80 -19.44 25.04
N MET A 48 -9.00 -18.16 25.35
CA MET A 48 -9.69 -17.74 26.58
C MET A 48 -11.12 -18.29 26.65
N SER A 49 -11.88 -18.15 25.57
CA SER A 49 -13.28 -18.58 25.51
C SER A 49 -13.45 -20.08 25.69
N LEU A 50 -12.57 -20.88 25.09
CA LEU A 50 -12.56 -22.34 25.24
C LEU A 50 -12.20 -22.77 26.66
N LEU A 51 -11.20 -22.13 27.29
CA LEU A 51 -10.84 -22.40 28.68
C LEU A 51 -11.97 -22.06 29.65
N LEU A 52 -12.74 -21.01 29.35
CA LEU A 52 -13.95 -20.63 30.06
C LEU A 52 -15.16 -21.51 29.72
N ARG A 53 -14.99 -22.54 28.89
CA ARG A 53 -16.04 -23.47 28.45
C ARG A 53 -17.24 -22.78 27.78
N ARG A 54 -17.01 -21.66 27.10
CA ARG A 54 -18.02 -21.04 26.25
C ARG A 54 -18.24 -21.89 24.99
N PRO A 55 -19.48 -22.00 24.49
CA PRO A 55 -19.75 -22.76 23.27
C PRO A 55 -19.04 -22.13 22.05
N PRO A 56 -18.26 -22.91 21.28
CA PRO A 56 -17.58 -22.42 20.09
C PRO A 56 -18.48 -22.45 18.84
N GLY A 57 -18.16 -21.63 17.85
CA GLY A 57 -18.75 -21.59 16.51
C GLY A 57 -17.77 -22.02 15.41
N ARG A 58 -17.84 -21.35 14.25
CA ARG A 58 -16.99 -21.63 13.08
C ARG A 58 -15.50 -21.49 13.44
N GLU A 59 -14.68 -22.45 13.00
CA GLU A 59 -13.23 -22.51 13.28
C GLU A 59 -12.90 -22.43 14.79
N ALA A 60 -13.83 -22.90 15.62
CA ALA A 60 -13.79 -22.87 17.09
C ALA A 60 -13.75 -21.48 17.73
N TYR A 61 -13.98 -20.39 16.99
CA TYR A 61 -14.08 -19.05 17.57
C TYR A 61 -15.39 -18.87 18.35
N PRO A 62 -15.42 -18.04 19.41
CA PRO A 62 -16.66 -17.71 20.10
C PRO A 62 -17.59 -16.88 19.19
N GLY A 63 -18.90 -16.97 19.42
CA GLY A 63 -19.91 -16.30 18.58
C GLY A 63 -19.81 -14.77 18.54
N ASP A 64 -19.16 -14.15 19.53
CA ASP A 64 -18.95 -12.71 19.66
C ASP A 64 -17.57 -12.25 19.15
N VAL A 65 -16.82 -13.10 18.42
CA VAL A 65 -15.52 -12.71 17.83
C VAL A 65 -15.66 -11.56 16.81
N PHE A 66 -16.81 -11.44 16.15
CA PHE A 66 -17.10 -10.27 15.31
C PHE A 66 -17.18 -8.99 16.16
N TYR A 67 -17.90 -9.05 17.28
CA TYR A 67 -18.08 -7.93 18.20
C TYR A 67 -16.75 -7.48 18.84
N LEU A 68 -15.83 -8.41 19.10
CA LEU A 68 -14.46 -8.11 19.54
C LEU A 68 -13.77 -7.09 18.62
N HIS A 69 -13.76 -7.35 17.31
CA HIS A 69 -13.09 -6.47 16.35
C HIS A 69 -13.92 -5.25 15.98
N SER A 70 -15.25 -5.36 15.89
CA SER A 70 -16.08 -4.20 15.53
C SER A 70 -16.00 -3.12 16.60
N ARG A 71 -16.19 -3.47 17.89
CA ARG A 71 -16.07 -2.48 18.98
C ARG A 71 -14.66 -1.92 19.15
N LEU A 72 -13.64 -2.58 18.60
CA LEU A 72 -12.27 -2.08 18.59
C LEU A 72 -12.05 -1.10 17.44
N LEU A 73 -12.42 -1.50 16.22
CA LEU A 73 -12.13 -0.74 15.00
C LEU A 73 -13.05 0.47 14.83
N GLU A 74 -14.31 0.39 15.25
CA GLU A 74 -15.27 1.51 15.23
C GLU A 74 -14.87 2.67 16.18
N ARG A 75 -13.88 2.45 17.06
CA ARG A 75 -13.29 3.53 17.85
C ARG A 75 -12.37 4.43 17.02
N ALA A 76 -11.87 3.97 15.88
CA ALA A 76 -11.04 4.77 15.00
C ALA A 76 -11.91 5.65 14.09
N ALA A 77 -11.99 6.95 14.39
CA ALA A 77 -12.82 7.90 13.66
C ALA A 77 -12.19 9.29 13.60
N LYS A 78 -12.69 10.13 12.68
CA LYS A 78 -12.47 11.58 12.68
C LYS A 78 -13.64 12.26 13.39
N LEU A 79 -13.34 13.02 14.43
CA LEU A 79 -14.33 13.78 15.19
C LEU A 79 -14.80 15.01 14.42
N SER A 80 -15.98 15.52 14.79
CA SER A 80 -16.53 16.77 14.27
C SER A 80 -15.73 17.98 14.74
N ASP A 81 -15.94 19.13 14.10
CA ASP A 81 -15.30 20.39 14.49
C ASP A 81 -15.68 20.81 15.93
N GLU A 82 -16.92 20.53 16.35
CA GLU A 82 -17.39 20.77 17.72
C GLU A 82 -16.64 19.94 18.77
N MET A 83 -16.13 18.78 18.37
CA MET A 83 -15.37 17.85 19.21
C MET A 83 -13.85 17.99 19.00
N GLY A 84 -13.39 19.10 18.42
CA GLY A 84 -11.97 19.42 18.24
C GLY A 84 -11.33 18.83 16.97
N ALA A 85 -12.11 18.21 16.08
CA ALA A 85 -11.67 17.73 14.77
C ALA A 85 -10.50 16.72 14.75
N GLY A 86 -10.10 16.17 15.91
CA GLY A 86 -9.05 15.16 16.00
C GLY A 86 -9.43 13.85 15.30
N SER A 87 -8.43 13.03 14.97
CA SER A 87 -8.68 11.78 14.23
C SER A 87 -7.83 10.62 14.72
N LEU A 88 -8.41 9.43 14.71
CA LEU A 88 -7.71 8.17 14.89
C LEU A 88 -7.86 7.34 13.62
N THR A 89 -6.75 7.10 12.92
CA THR A 89 -6.69 6.20 11.76
C THR A 89 -6.21 4.83 12.21
N ALA A 90 -6.92 3.77 11.86
CA ALA A 90 -6.54 2.39 12.16
C ALA A 90 -6.01 1.66 10.91
N LEU A 91 -4.87 0.97 11.06
CA LEU A 91 -4.32 0.04 10.08
C LEU A 91 -4.22 -1.36 10.69
N PRO A 92 -5.31 -2.14 10.66
CA PRO A 92 -5.28 -3.52 11.11
C PRO A 92 -4.57 -4.43 10.10
N ILE A 93 -3.65 -5.26 10.59
CA ILE A 93 -3.04 -6.35 9.83
C ILE A 93 -3.78 -7.64 10.15
N ILE A 94 -4.05 -8.41 9.10
CA ILE A 94 -4.66 -9.74 9.16
C ILE A 94 -3.78 -10.71 8.40
N GLU A 95 -3.29 -11.72 9.10
CA GLU A 95 -2.61 -12.85 8.47
C GLU A 95 -3.68 -13.78 7.86
N THR A 96 -3.62 -13.97 6.53
CA THR A 96 -4.41 -14.97 5.82
C THR A 96 -3.62 -16.28 5.68
N GLN A 97 -4.32 -17.41 5.79
CA GLN A 97 -3.68 -18.71 5.61
C GLN A 97 -3.72 -19.08 4.13
N ALA A 98 -2.55 -19.25 3.51
CA ALA A 98 -2.42 -19.55 2.08
C ALA A 98 -3.18 -18.58 1.14
N GLY A 99 -3.36 -17.32 1.56
CA GLY A 99 -4.11 -16.33 0.79
C GLY A 99 -5.64 -16.47 0.85
N ASP A 100 -6.19 -17.35 1.68
CA ASP A 100 -7.64 -17.54 1.80
C ASP A 100 -8.32 -16.35 2.51
N VAL A 101 -9.02 -15.53 1.72
CA VAL A 101 -9.83 -14.40 2.19
C VAL A 101 -11.22 -14.81 2.68
N SER A 102 -11.65 -16.03 2.37
CA SER A 102 -12.96 -16.56 2.76
C SER A 102 -12.98 -17.19 4.16
N ALA A 103 -11.80 -17.28 4.79
CA ALA A 103 -11.64 -17.66 6.18
C ALA A 103 -12.43 -16.72 7.11
N TYR A 104 -12.81 -17.24 8.27
CA TYR A 104 -13.79 -16.57 9.12
C TYR A 104 -13.33 -15.19 9.62
N ILE A 105 -12.09 -15.06 10.11
CA ILE A 105 -11.56 -13.80 10.63
C ILE A 105 -11.31 -12.75 9.53
N PRO A 106 -10.65 -13.07 8.40
CA PRO A 106 -10.52 -12.14 7.28
C PRO A 106 -11.87 -11.60 6.79
N THR A 107 -12.87 -12.47 6.60
CA THR A 107 -14.22 -12.06 6.16
C THR A 107 -14.85 -11.05 7.12
N ASN A 108 -14.74 -11.29 8.44
CA ASN A 108 -15.27 -10.38 9.46
C ASN A 108 -14.57 -9.01 9.42
N VAL A 109 -13.24 -8.97 9.30
CA VAL A 109 -12.50 -7.70 9.34
C VAL A 109 -12.69 -6.91 8.04
N ILE A 110 -12.81 -7.58 6.90
CA ILE A 110 -13.16 -6.94 5.61
C ILE A 110 -14.52 -6.24 5.69
N SER A 111 -15.50 -6.81 6.40
CA SER A 111 -16.82 -6.19 6.55
C SER A 111 -16.88 -5.05 7.56
N ILE A 112 -15.91 -4.96 8.48
CA ILE A 112 -15.81 -3.88 9.49
C ILE A 112 -15.01 -2.69 8.96
N THR A 113 -13.82 -2.94 8.39
CA THR A 113 -12.92 -1.88 7.93
C THR A 113 -13.50 -1.10 6.76
N ASP A 114 -13.06 0.14 6.53
CA ASP A 114 -13.47 0.98 5.38
C ASP A 114 -12.78 0.63 4.07
N GLY A 115 -11.91 -0.37 4.06
CA GLY A 115 -11.20 -0.82 2.89
C GLY A 115 -10.11 -1.82 3.25
N GLN A 116 -9.50 -2.40 2.23
CA GLN A 116 -8.48 -3.42 2.39
C GLN A 116 -7.34 -3.21 1.39
N ILE A 117 -6.13 -3.49 1.87
CA ILE A 117 -4.93 -3.62 1.04
C ILE A 117 -4.56 -5.10 1.07
N PHE A 118 -4.71 -5.77 -0.06
CA PHE A 118 -4.42 -7.19 -0.19
C PHE A 118 -3.02 -7.39 -0.74
N LEU A 119 -2.19 -8.12 0.00
CA LEU A 119 -0.81 -8.42 -0.38
C LEU A 119 -0.69 -9.89 -0.81
N GLU A 120 -0.15 -10.12 -2.00
CA GLU A 120 -0.02 -11.47 -2.56
C GLU A 120 1.44 -11.93 -2.64
N SER A 121 1.66 -13.19 -2.27
CA SER A 121 3.00 -13.79 -2.33
C SER A 121 3.49 -13.91 -3.78
N ASP A 122 2.61 -14.24 -4.72
CA ASP A 122 2.97 -14.42 -6.14
C ASP A 122 3.47 -13.11 -6.76
N LEU A 123 2.82 -11.98 -6.46
CA LEU A 123 3.27 -10.65 -6.89
C LEU A 123 4.64 -10.31 -6.29
N PHE A 124 4.84 -10.65 -5.00
CA PHE A 124 6.11 -10.43 -4.32
C PHE A 124 7.26 -11.22 -4.96
N TYR A 125 7.03 -12.49 -5.31
CA TYR A 125 8.02 -13.35 -5.98
C TYR A 125 8.24 -12.96 -7.44
N ALA A 126 7.24 -12.40 -8.11
CA ALA A 126 7.36 -11.79 -9.44
C ALA A 126 8.10 -10.43 -9.43
N GLY A 127 8.55 -9.96 -8.28
CA GLY A 127 9.31 -8.71 -8.14
C GLY A 127 8.44 -7.45 -8.18
N ILE A 128 7.14 -7.56 -7.92
CA ILE A 128 6.24 -6.42 -7.70
C ILE A 128 6.20 -6.15 -6.20
N ARG A 129 6.79 -5.01 -5.81
CA ARG A 129 6.94 -4.61 -4.40
C ARG A 129 6.65 -3.11 -4.29
N PRO A 130 5.72 -2.66 -3.44
CA PRO A 130 4.82 -3.44 -2.59
C PRO A 130 3.88 -4.38 -3.37
N ALA A 131 3.63 -5.57 -2.84
CA ALA A 131 2.93 -6.65 -3.53
C ALA A 131 1.40 -6.52 -3.52
N ILE A 132 0.89 -5.33 -3.85
CA ILE A 132 -0.53 -4.99 -3.74
C ILE A 132 -1.32 -5.60 -4.91
N ASN A 133 -2.35 -6.38 -4.60
CA ASN A 133 -3.34 -6.77 -5.59
C ASN A 133 -4.36 -5.63 -5.77
N VAL A 134 -4.22 -4.89 -6.87
CA VAL A 134 -5.08 -3.73 -7.20
C VAL A 134 -6.56 -4.12 -7.45
N GLY A 135 -6.83 -5.37 -7.84
CA GLY A 135 -8.18 -5.86 -8.08
C GLY A 135 -8.94 -6.19 -6.79
N LEU A 136 -8.27 -6.83 -5.83
CA LEU A 136 -8.85 -7.21 -4.53
C LEU A 136 -8.79 -6.07 -3.50
N SER A 137 -7.83 -5.16 -3.65
CA SER A 137 -7.69 -4.00 -2.76
C SER A 137 -8.72 -2.93 -3.07
N VAL A 138 -9.36 -2.41 -2.04
CA VAL A 138 -10.44 -1.42 -2.16
C VAL A 138 -10.30 -0.38 -1.07
N SER A 139 -10.63 0.86 -1.38
CA SER A 139 -10.94 1.90 -0.39
C SER A 139 -12.37 2.36 -0.63
N ARG A 140 -13.24 2.25 0.39
CA ARG A 140 -14.64 2.71 0.32
C ARG A 140 -14.74 4.24 0.48
N VAL A 141 -13.77 4.87 1.13
CA VAL A 141 -13.63 6.34 1.19
C VAL A 141 -13.24 6.93 -0.17
N GLY A 142 -12.43 6.21 -0.93
CA GLY A 142 -12.06 6.56 -2.30
C GLY A 142 -11.33 7.91 -2.40
N GLY A 143 -11.65 8.69 -3.44
CA GLY A 143 -10.97 9.95 -3.74
C GLY A 143 -11.21 11.09 -2.74
N ALA A 144 -12.07 10.90 -1.73
CA ALA A 144 -12.26 11.88 -0.66
C ALA A 144 -11.03 11.99 0.26
N ALA A 145 -10.23 10.92 0.36
CA ALA A 145 -8.99 10.89 1.13
C ALA A 145 -7.75 11.38 0.33
N GLN A 146 -7.96 11.94 -0.86
CA GLN A 146 -6.89 12.36 -1.77
C GLN A 146 -6.86 13.88 -1.95
N THR A 147 -5.68 14.44 -2.20
CA THR A 147 -5.57 15.79 -2.73
C THR A 147 -6.26 15.88 -4.10
N LYS A 148 -6.76 17.05 -4.47
CA LYS A 148 -7.45 17.25 -5.75
C LYS A 148 -6.56 16.90 -6.94
N ALA A 149 -5.26 17.19 -6.85
CA ALA A 149 -4.26 16.79 -7.85
C ALA A 149 -4.19 15.26 -8.02
N MET A 150 -4.03 14.51 -6.94
CA MET A 150 -3.96 13.04 -7.00
C MET A 150 -5.27 12.44 -7.50
N LYS A 151 -6.41 12.94 -7.03
CA LYS A 151 -7.75 12.47 -7.45
C LYS A 151 -7.96 12.57 -8.96
N LYS A 152 -7.54 13.69 -9.56
CA LYS A 152 -7.66 13.91 -11.02
C LYS A 152 -6.83 12.92 -11.84
N LEU A 153 -5.67 12.49 -11.33
CA LEU A 153 -4.74 11.62 -12.04
C LEU A 153 -4.97 10.12 -11.75
N ALA A 154 -5.22 9.76 -10.49
CA ALA A 154 -5.37 8.37 -10.07
C ALA A 154 -6.71 7.75 -10.53
N GLY A 155 -7.72 8.57 -10.86
CA GLY A 155 -9.04 8.10 -11.27
C GLY A 155 -9.01 7.19 -12.50
N THR A 156 -8.20 7.52 -13.51
CA THR A 156 -8.04 6.70 -14.72
C THR A 156 -7.09 5.51 -14.48
N MET A 157 -6.04 5.73 -13.68
CA MET A 157 -5.00 4.72 -13.43
C MET A 157 -5.53 3.42 -12.84
N ARG A 158 -6.49 3.48 -11.91
CA ARG A 158 -7.09 2.26 -11.32
C ARG A 158 -7.83 1.43 -12.36
N LEU A 159 -8.60 2.08 -13.23
CA LEU A 159 -9.34 1.41 -14.31
C LEU A 159 -8.37 0.79 -15.31
N ASP A 160 -7.34 1.54 -15.71
CA ASP A 160 -6.30 1.08 -16.64
C ASP A 160 -5.57 -0.16 -16.10
N LEU A 161 -5.20 -0.17 -14.81
CA LEU A 161 -4.52 -1.31 -14.17
C LEU A 161 -5.43 -2.53 -13.99
N ALA A 162 -6.72 -2.33 -13.72
CA ALA A 162 -7.68 -3.42 -13.64
C ALA A 162 -7.89 -4.08 -15.01
N GLN A 163 -8.11 -3.28 -16.05
CA GLN A 163 -8.23 -3.74 -17.43
C GLN A 163 -6.94 -4.41 -17.91
N TYR A 164 -5.77 -3.85 -17.56
CA TYR A 164 -4.48 -4.45 -17.85
C TYR A 164 -4.37 -5.86 -17.27
N ARG A 165 -4.72 -6.08 -16.00
CA ARG A 165 -4.63 -7.41 -15.38
C ARG A 165 -5.56 -8.42 -16.04
N GLU A 166 -6.78 -8.01 -16.33
CA GLU A 166 -7.75 -8.86 -17.03
C GLU A 166 -7.19 -9.25 -18.41
N MET A 167 -6.79 -8.27 -19.22
CA MET A 167 -6.26 -8.50 -20.56
C MET A 167 -4.92 -9.24 -20.56
N ALA A 168 -4.06 -9.03 -19.57
CA ALA A 168 -2.77 -9.72 -19.46
C ALA A 168 -2.99 -11.24 -19.32
N ALA A 169 -3.98 -11.67 -18.54
CA ALA A 169 -4.33 -13.08 -18.42
C ALA A 169 -4.85 -13.66 -19.75
N PHE A 170 -5.71 -12.92 -20.48
CA PHE A 170 -6.23 -13.37 -21.78
C PHE A 170 -5.17 -13.38 -22.89
N SER A 171 -4.23 -12.41 -22.86
CA SER A 171 -3.19 -12.27 -23.88
C SER A 171 -2.21 -13.45 -23.93
N GLN A 172 -2.11 -14.24 -22.85
CA GLN A 172 -1.30 -15.46 -22.82
C GLN A 172 -1.84 -16.56 -23.76
N PHE A 173 -3.12 -16.46 -24.15
CA PHE A 173 -3.81 -17.44 -24.99
C PHE A 173 -4.15 -16.92 -26.39
N ALA A 174 -3.89 -15.64 -26.68
CA ALA A 174 -4.22 -15.02 -27.96
C ALA A 174 -2.97 -14.82 -28.83
N SER A 175 -3.01 -15.26 -30.09
CA SER A 175 -1.90 -15.12 -31.03
C SER A 175 -1.85 -13.73 -31.69
N ASP A 176 -3.01 -13.10 -31.90
CA ASP A 176 -3.11 -11.77 -32.49
C ASP A 176 -3.90 -10.84 -31.57
N LEU A 177 -3.27 -9.71 -31.24
CA LEU A 177 -3.85 -8.65 -30.42
C LEU A 177 -4.05 -7.41 -31.30
N ASP A 178 -5.26 -6.84 -31.24
CA ASP A 178 -5.54 -5.59 -31.93
C ASP A 178 -4.68 -4.43 -31.38
N ALA A 179 -4.59 -3.33 -32.13
CA ALA A 179 -3.72 -2.20 -31.77
C ALA A 179 -4.10 -1.55 -30.42
N SER A 180 -5.39 -1.55 -30.05
CA SER A 180 -5.84 -0.94 -28.80
C SER A 180 -5.45 -1.79 -27.60
N THR A 181 -5.59 -3.12 -27.70
CA THR A 181 -5.17 -4.07 -26.65
C THR A 181 -3.66 -4.05 -26.46
N ARG A 182 -2.86 -3.99 -27.55
CA ARG A 182 -1.40 -3.86 -27.45
C ARG A 182 -0.98 -2.59 -26.70
N LYS A 183 -1.64 -1.46 -26.99
CA LYS A 183 -1.35 -0.19 -26.30
C LYS A 183 -1.73 -0.24 -24.83
N LEU A 184 -2.87 -0.86 -24.49
CA LEU A 184 -3.30 -1.07 -23.11
C LEU A 184 -2.29 -1.93 -22.34
N LEU A 185 -1.84 -3.05 -22.90
CA LEU A 185 -0.85 -3.93 -22.28
C LEU A 185 0.49 -3.23 -22.08
N ALA A 186 0.99 -2.53 -23.11
CA ALA A 186 2.25 -1.79 -23.04
C ALA A 186 2.22 -0.71 -21.96
N ARG A 187 1.09 0.00 -21.82
CA ARG A 187 0.92 1.02 -20.78
C ARG A 187 0.78 0.41 -19.39
N GLY A 188 -0.03 -0.63 -19.24
CA GLY A 188 -0.24 -1.31 -17.98
C GLY A 188 1.04 -1.94 -17.41
N GLU A 189 1.91 -2.45 -18.29
CA GLU A 189 3.23 -2.95 -17.89
C GLU A 189 4.11 -1.82 -17.32
N ARG A 190 4.17 -0.66 -17.98
CA ARG A 190 4.93 0.50 -17.50
C ARG A 190 4.37 1.07 -16.21
N LEU A 191 3.04 1.16 -16.08
CA LEU A 191 2.38 1.57 -14.84
C LEU A 191 2.69 0.59 -13.70
N THR A 192 2.74 -0.72 -13.99
CA THR A 192 3.12 -1.73 -13.00
C THR A 192 4.57 -1.56 -12.54
N GLN A 193 5.48 -1.17 -13.44
CA GLN A 193 6.88 -0.88 -13.07
C GLN A 193 7.01 0.41 -12.27
N LEU A 194 6.27 1.46 -12.65
CA LEU A 194 6.22 2.75 -11.94
C LEU A 194 5.71 2.61 -10.50
N LEU A 195 4.79 1.66 -10.24
CA LEU A 195 4.26 1.42 -8.90
C LEU A 195 5.19 0.59 -8.00
N LYS A 196 6.35 0.16 -8.51
CA LYS A 196 7.34 -0.52 -7.68
C LYS A 196 8.09 0.48 -6.85
N GLN A 197 8.20 0.22 -5.55
CA GLN A 197 8.87 1.09 -4.61
C GLN A 197 9.69 0.27 -3.62
N LYS A 198 10.93 0.71 -3.43
CA LYS A 198 11.89 0.09 -2.52
C LYS A 198 11.50 0.33 -1.06
N GLN A 199 11.84 -0.61 -0.19
CA GLN A 199 11.57 -0.50 1.24
C GLN A 199 12.32 0.71 1.85
N TYR A 200 11.64 1.42 2.75
CA TYR A 200 12.18 2.60 3.45
C TYR A 200 12.59 3.78 2.56
N GLN A 201 12.04 3.84 1.34
CA GLN A 201 12.23 4.98 0.44
C GLN A 201 10.88 5.63 0.13
N PRO A 202 10.23 6.27 1.12
CA PRO A 202 8.94 6.92 0.90
C PRO A 202 9.09 8.08 -0.10
N LEU A 203 8.09 8.23 -0.96
CA LEU A 203 7.97 9.37 -1.88
C LEU A 203 7.07 10.44 -1.27
N ARG A 204 7.44 11.70 -1.48
CA ARG A 204 6.56 12.84 -1.18
C ARG A 204 5.29 12.78 -2.02
N VAL A 205 4.20 13.38 -1.55
CA VAL A 205 2.93 13.42 -2.31
C VAL A 205 3.14 14.15 -3.65
N SER A 206 3.93 15.22 -3.67
CA SER A 206 4.31 15.93 -4.89
C SER A 206 5.06 15.05 -5.89
N GLU A 207 6.02 14.25 -5.42
CA GLU A 207 6.78 13.30 -6.23
C GLU A 207 5.87 12.21 -6.82
N GLN A 208 4.97 11.64 -6.01
CA GLN A 208 3.98 10.66 -6.47
C GLN A 208 3.06 11.24 -7.54
N ILE A 209 2.58 12.48 -7.36
CA ILE A 209 1.73 13.17 -8.35
C ILE A 209 2.45 13.27 -9.70
N ILE A 210 3.72 13.65 -9.71
CA ILE A 210 4.51 13.79 -10.93
C ILE A 210 4.76 12.43 -11.59
N GLY A 211 5.11 11.40 -10.81
CA GLY A 211 5.26 10.04 -11.32
C GLY A 211 3.98 9.50 -11.96
N VAL A 212 2.84 9.61 -11.27
CA VAL A 212 1.52 9.20 -11.79
C VAL A 212 1.14 10.03 -13.02
N TYR A 213 1.44 11.33 -13.03
CA TYR A 213 1.25 12.18 -14.21
C TYR A 213 2.04 11.65 -15.42
N ALA A 214 3.31 11.28 -15.22
CA ALA A 214 4.16 10.74 -16.27
C ALA A 214 3.58 9.44 -16.85
N GLY A 215 3.13 8.51 -16.00
CA GLY A 215 2.51 7.26 -16.43
C GLY A 215 1.17 7.45 -17.15
N THR A 216 0.27 8.25 -16.58
CA THR A 216 -1.09 8.44 -17.13
C THR A 216 -1.13 9.28 -18.40
N LYS A 217 -0.20 10.22 -18.58
CA LYS A 217 -0.10 11.05 -19.79
C LYS A 217 0.81 10.47 -20.88
N GLY A 218 1.34 9.26 -20.69
CA GLY A 218 2.12 8.55 -21.71
C GLY A 218 3.56 9.04 -21.85
N TYR A 219 4.11 9.77 -20.87
CA TYR A 219 5.53 10.15 -20.89
C TYR A 219 6.45 8.94 -20.72
N LEU A 220 5.93 7.81 -20.27
CA LEU A 220 6.67 6.55 -20.15
C LEU A 220 6.54 5.65 -21.39
N ASP A 221 5.69 5.98 -22.36
CA ASP A 221 5.35 5.09 -23.48
C ASP A 221 6.61 4.73 -24.32
N ASP A 222 7.57 5.66 -24.44
CA ASP A 222 8.82 5.47 -25.19
C ASP A 222 9.94 4.77 -24.40
N ILE A 223 9.73 4.53 -23.10
CA ILE A 223 10.73 3.92 -22.21
C ILE A 223 10.48 2.42 -22.15
N GLU A 224 11.54 1.62 -22.27
CA GLU A 224 11.42 0.17 -22.10
C GLU A 224 10.95 -0.19 -20.67
N PRO A 225 10.05 -1.16 -20.48
CA PRO A 225 9.51 -1.50 -19.17
C PRO A 225 10.57 -1.74 -18.09
N LYS A 226 11.68 -2.40 -18.44
CA LYS A 226 12.80 -2.69 -17.52
C LYS A 226 13.53 -1.44 -17.01
N ASP A 227 13.47 -0.35 -17.78
CA ASP A 227 14.18 0.90 -17.51
C ASP A 227 13.29 1.95 -16.83
N VAL A 228 11.99 1.68 -16.65
CA VAL A 228 11.04 2.60 -16.00
C VAL A 228 11.49 2.97 -14.58
N GLY A 229 11.92 1.99 -13.77
CA GLY A 229 12.40 2.28 -12.42
C GLY A 229 13.70 3.09 -12.41
N LEU A 230 14.57 2.91 -13.40
CA LEU A 230 15.77 3.76 -13.56
C LEU A 230 15.41 5.19 -13.95
N PHE A 231 14.42 5.34 -14.83
CA PHE A 231 13.91 6.65 -15.22
C PHE A 231 13.26 7.37 -14.03
N GLU A 232 12.48 6.66 -13.22
CA GLU A 232 11.87 7.24 -12.02
C GLU A 232 12.93 7.72 -11.02
N ASP A 233 13.95 6.89 -10.73
CA ASP A 233 15.07 7.28 -9.86
C ASP A 233 15.77 8.56 -10.39
N HIS A 234 16.01 8.65 -11.71
CA HIS A 234 16.60 9.81 -12.36
C HIS A 234 15.70 11.06 -12.32
N LEU A 235 14.41 10.87 -12.57
CA LEU A 235 13.41 11.94 -12.47
C LEU A 235 13.36 12.52 -11.05
N LEU A 236 13.35 11.65 -10.03
CA LEU A 236 13.34 12.08 -8.63
C LEU A 236 14.61 12.85 -8.26
N GLU A 237 15.78 12.47 -8.78
CA GLU A 237 17.04 13.22 -8.59
C GLU A 237 16.93 14.64 -9.14
N ILE A 238 16.46 14.78 -10.39
CA ILE A 238 16.24 16.09 -11.04
C ILE A 238 15.21 16.93 -10.26
N LEU A 239 14.11 16.32 -9.83
CA LEU A 239 13.07 17.02 -9.09
C LEU A 239 13.60 17.56 -7.76
N ARG A 240 14.37 16.75 -7.04
CA ARG A 240 14.95 17.10 -5.74
C ARG A 240 16.09 18.11 -5.85
N SER A 241 16.83 18.14 -6.96
CA SER A 241 17.94 19.08 -7.16
C SER A 241 17.49 20.43 -7.71
N SER A 242 16.58 20.41 -8.69
CA SER A 242 16.35 21.56 -9.57
C SER A 242 14.92 22.10 -9.51
N TYR A 243 13.97 21.31 -9.02
CA TYR A 243 12.54 21.64 -9.01
C TYR A 243 11.93 21.60 -7.60
N THR A 244 12.71 21.90 -6.56
CA THR A 244 12.23 21.92 -5.16
C THR A 244 11.04 22.85 -4.96
N LYS A 245 11.08 24.05 -5.57
CA LYS A 245 9.97 25.02 -5.53
C LYS A 245 8.68 24.47 -6.16
N LEU A 246 8.79 23.66 -7.20
CA LEU A 246 7.65 23.00 -7.83
C LEU A 246 7.04 21.96 -6.89
N LEU A 247 7.88 21.13 -6.25
CA LEU A 247 7.43 20.13 -5.27
C LEU A 247 6.66 20.78 -4.11
N ASP A 248 7.23 21.84 -3.54
CA ASP A 248 6.62 22.58 -2.43
C ASP A 248 5.33 23.29 -2.87
N GLY A 249 5.30 23.84 -4.09
CA GLY A 249 4.12 24.47 -4.67
C GLY A 249 2.95 23.51 -4.89
N ILE A 250 3.23 22.26 -5.30
CA ILE A 250 2.21 21.22 -5.47
C ILE A 250 1.64 20.80 -4.11
N GLU A 251 2.49 20.60 -3.11
CA GLU A 251 2.05 20.20 -1.76
C GLU A 251 1.24 21.30 -1.07
N ALA A 252 1.69 22.55 -1.14
CA ALA A 252 1.00 23.67 -0.52
C ALA A 252 -0.39 23.92 -1.13
N LYS A 253 -0.55 23.72 -2.44
CA LYS A 253 -1.84 23.92 -3.12
C LYS A 253 -2.75 22.69 -3.06
N GLY A 254 -2.18 21.48 -3.00
CA GLY A 254 -2.94 20.22 -3.15
C GLY A 254 -3.62 20.07 -4.52
N GLU A 255 -3.26 20.91 -5.48
CA GLU A 255 -3.86 21.05 -6.82
C GLU A 255 -2.74 21.22 -7.85
N LEU A 256 -3.03 20.86 -9.10
CA LEU A 256 -2.12 21.03 -10.23
C LEU A 256 -2.73 22.05 -11.23
N PRO A 257 -2.62 23.35 -10.97
CA PRO A 257 -3.05 24.40 -11.90
C PRO A 257 -2.15 24.44 -13.14
N GLU A 258 -2.63 25.06 -14.23
CA GLU A 258 -1.95 25.05 -15.53
C GLU A 258 -0.48 25.53 -15.47
N ALA A 259 -0.17 26.53 -14.65
CA ALA A 259 1.19 27.02 -14.47
C ALA A 259 2.12 25.94 -13.90
N LEU A 260 1.70 25.25 -12.83
CA LEU A 260 2.50 24.15 -12.24
C LEU A 260 2.51 22.93 -13.18
N GLU A 261 1.42 22.68 -13.90
CA GLU A 261 1.39 21.60 -14.89
C GLU A 261 2.40 21.85 -16.03
N ALA A 262 2.58 23.09 -16.47
CA ALA A 262 3.58 23.45 -17.46
C ALA A 262 5.01 23.20 -16.95
N GLU A 263 5.30 23.55 -15.69
CA GLU A 263 6.58 23.24 -15.05
C GLU A 263 6.82 21.74 -14.89
N VAL A 264 5.79 20.95 -14.55
CA VAL A 264 5.86 19.48 -14.51
C VAL A 264 6.22 18.92 -15.89
N LYS A 265 5.58 19.42 -16.96
CA LYS A 265 5.91 19.00 -18.33
C LYS A 265 7.36 19.32 -18.67
N GLN A 266 7.85 20.50 -18.29
CA GLN A 266 9.24 20.89 -18.52
C GLN A 266 10.22 19.98 -17.75
N ALA A 267 9.94 19.67 -16.49
CA ALA A 267 10.75 18.75 -15.68
C ALA A 267 10.81 17.35 -16.31
N LEU A 268 9.66 16.83 -16.77
CA LEU A 268 9.59 15.53 -17.44
C LEU A 268 10.34 15.52 -18.77
N GLN A 269 10.23 16.58 -19.57
CA GLN A 269 10.98 16.71 -20.82
C GLN A 269 12.49 16.78 -20.57
N SER A 270 12.93 17.54 -19.57
CA SER A 270 14.34 17.62 -19.17
C SER A 270 14.86 16.26 -18.68
N ALA A 271 14.07 15.55 -17.87
CA ALA A 271 14.40 14.20 -17.43
C ALA A 271 14.51 13.22 -18.60
N LYS A 272 13.56 13.22 -19.54
CA LYS A 272 13.62 12.36 -20.74
C LYS A 272 14.82 12.69 -21.63
N ALA A 273 15.12 13.98 -21.84
CA ALA A 273 16.23 14.41 -22.68
C ALA A 273 17.61 14.04 -22.10
N SER A 274 17.73 14.03 -20.78
CA SER A 274 18.96 13.66 -20.07
C SER A 274 19.04 12.18 -19.68
N PHE A 275 17.96 11.41 -19.84
CA PHE A 275 17.93 10.02 -19.44
C PHE A 275 18.69 9.15 -20.44
N ASN A 276 19.73 8.48 -19.94
CA ASN A 276 20.46 7.47 -20.68
C ASN A 276 20.38 6.12 -19.95
N PRO A 277 19.63 5.14 -20.47
CA PRO A 277 19.51 3.82 -19.83
C PRO A 277 20.83 3.04 -19.81
N ALA A 278 21.84 3.44 -20.60
CA ALA A 278 23.17 2.82 -20.58
C ALA A 278 24.10 3.39 -19.49
N ASP A 279 23.71 4.44 -18.77
CA ASP A 279 24.54 5.05 -17.75
C ASP A 279 24.82 4.06 -16.59
N VAL A 280 26.11 3.76 -16.42
CA VAL A 280 26.61 2.80 -15.43
C VAL A 280 26.39 3.31 -14.00
N THR A 281 26.39 4.63 -13.79
CA THR A 281 26.21 5.23 -12.46
C THR A 281 24.77 5.08 -11.97
N LEU A 282 23.79 5.32 -12.84
CA LEU A 282 22.37 5.07 -12.59
C LEU A 282 22.11 3.58 -12.32
N LYS A 283 22.68 2.69 -13.14
CA LYS A 283 22.59 1.23 -12.95
C LYS A 283 23.23 0.73 -11.66
N ALA A 284 24.39 1.27 -11.27
CA ALA A 284 25.11 0.87 -10.06
C ALA A 284 24.34 1.29 -8.79
N ARG A 285 23.74 2.48 -8.78
CA ARG A 285 22.88 2.96 -7.68
C ARG A 285 21.64 2.07 -7.52
N ASN A 286 21.00 1.69 -8.63
CA ASN A 286 19.83 0.81 -8.59
C ASN A 286 20.19 -0.58 -8.06
N ARG A 287 21.29 -1.19 -8.53
CA ARG A 287 21.79 -2.48 -8.00
C ARG A 287 22.19 -2.45 -6.52
N GLY A 288 22.78 -1.34 -6.05
CA GLY A 288 23.15 -1.17 -4.65
C GLY A 288 21.94 -1.13 -3.70
N SER A 289 20.80 -0.65 -4.20
CA SER A 289 19.53 -0.70 -3.48
C SER A 289 18.89 -2.09 -3.50
N GLU A 290 18.92 -2.80 -4.64
CA GLU A 290 18.44 -4.19 -4.74
C GLU A 290 19.22 -5.18 -3.87
N THR A 291 20.54 -4.99 -3.71
CA THR A 291 21.38 -5.85 -2.85
C THR A 291 21.09 -5.65 -1.37
N LYS A 292 20.86 -4.41 -0.92
CA LYS A 292 20.40 -4.13 0.45
C LYS A 292 19.00 -4.71 0.70
N GLU A 293 18.12 -4.66 -0.28
CA GLU A 293 16.76 -5.20 -0.18
C GLU A 293 16.77 -6.74 -0.14
N LYS A 294 17.58 -7.40 -0.98
CA LYS A 294 17.81 -8.86 -0.88
C LYS A 294 18.37 -9.24 0.48
N ALA A 295 19.37 -8.52 0.99
CA ALA A 295 19.93 -8.79 2.32
C ALA A 295 18.88 -8.67 3.43
N THR A 296 18.02 -7.65 3.36
CA THR A 296 16.94 -7.42 4.34
C THR A 296 15.84 -8.48 4.22
N THR A 297 15.46 -8.86 2.99
CA THR A 297 14.46 -9.90 2.72
C THR A 297 14.95 -11.27 3.17
N THR A 298 16.21 -11.60 2.89
CA THR A 298 16.85 -12.83 3.35
C THR A 298 16.95 -12.84 4.87
N GLN A 299 17.29 -11.71 5.51
CA GLN A 299 17.31 -11.62 6.98
C GLN A 299 15.90 -11.76 7.59
N ALA A 300 14.87 -11.17 6.98
CA ALA A 300 13.48 -11.33 7.41
C ALA A 300 12.99 -12.79 7.26
N ALA A 301 13.28 -13.44 6.12
CA ALA A 301 12.98 -14.85 5.91
C ALA A 301 13.74 -15.77 6.88
N ILE A 302 15.02 -15.47 7.17
CA ILE A 302 15.83 -16.18 8.17
C ILE A 302 15.26 -15.99 9.58
N ASN A 303 14.79 -14.79 9.93
CA ASN A 303 14.21 -14.53 11.25
C ASN A 303 12.87 -15.26 11.42
N VAL A 304 12.04 -15.36 10.37
CA VAL A 304 10.81 -16.17 10.36
C VAL A 304 11.14 -17.68 10.46
N ALA A 305 12.19 -18.16 9.78
CA ALA A 305 12.63 -19.56 9.85
C ALA A 305 13.23 -19.93 11.23
N LYS A 306 14.01 -19.02 11.84
CA LYS A 306 14.59 -19.22 13.18
C LYS A 306 13.55 -19.16 14.31
N GLY A 307 12.38 -18.55 14.07
CA GLY A 307 11.24 -18.58 14.99
C GLY A 307 10.58 -19.96 15.15
N LYS A 308 10.84 -20.91 14.25
CA LYS A 308 10.33 -22.30 14.31
C LYS A 308 11.30 -23.32 14.94
N THR A 309 12.47 -22.89 15.43
CA THR A 309 13.52 -23.80 15.93
C THR A 309 14.05 -23.42 17.31
N LYS A 310 13.14 -23.18 18.26
CA LYS A 310 13.43 -23.42 19.67
C LYS A 310 12.36 -24.34 20.25
N ARG A 311 12.72 -25.62 20.35
CA ARG A 311 12.11 -26.60 21.25
C ARG A 311 12.27 -26.14 22.70
#